data_AF-A0AAV7TF14-F1
#
_entry.id   AF-A0AAV7TF14-F1
#
_cell.length_a   1.000
_cell.length_b   1.000
_cell.length_c   1.000
_cell.angle_alpha   90.00
_cell.angle_beta   90.00
_cell.angle_gamma   90.00
#
_symmetry.space_group_name_H-M   'P 1'
#
loop_
_entity.id
_entity.type
_entity.pdbx_description
1 polymer ?
#
loop_
_entity_poly.entity_id
_entity_poly.type
_entity_poly.pdbx_seq_one_letter_code
_entity_poly.pdbx_strand_id
1 'polypeptide(L)'
;MPMPFQRRRARAVHIQVGDAILMKDRHPWGKFRLSFEAQPWTVTAVKGTIVTANHRFETVTQNVAQFKRLPHTTTRNSTDGDVIMPDAQNSQGEIPALPGAWMTKMAPPPEELQ
;
A
#
# COMPACT_ATOMS: atom_id res chain seq x y z
N MET A 1 22.22 -40.90 -23.98
CA MET A 1 20.90 -40.25 -24.00
C MET A 1 21.03 -38.89 -23.32
N PRO A 2 20.76 -37.76 -23.99
CA PRO A 2 20.77 -36.44 -23.36
C PRO A 2 19.50 -36.20 -22.55
N MET A 3 19.64 -35.75 -21.31
CA MET A 3 18.52 -35.42 -20.42
C MET A 3 17.89 -34.07 -20.83
N PRO A 4 16.55 -33.92 -20.80
CA PRO A 4 15.90 -32.65 -21.08
C PRO A 4 16.19 -31.65 -19.96
N PHE A 5 16.93 -30.59 -20.25
CA PHE A 5 17.13 -29.49 -19.32
C PHE A 5 15.83 -28.67 -19.22
N GLN A 6 15.13 -28.82 -18.10
CA GLN A 6 13.94 -28.03 -17.82
C GLN A 6 14.33 -26.58 -17.55
N ARG A 7 14.13 -25.71 -18.55
CA ARG A 7 14.40 -24.27 -18.42
C ARG A 7 13.50 -23.67 -17.35
N ARG A 8 14.12 -23.17 -16.28
CA ARG A 8 13.43 -22.44 -15.21
C ARG A 8 12.91 -21.12 -15.79
N ARG A 9 11.60 -21.00 -16.01
CA ARG A 9 10.99 -19.76 -16.50
C ARG A 9 11.07 -18.70 -15.39
N ALA A 10 11.43 -17.47 -15.76
CA ALA A 10 11.36 -16.33 -14.86
C ALA A 10 9.90 -16.12 -14.45
N ARG A 11 9.62 -16.03 -13.13
CA ARG A 11 8.30 -15.69 -12.64
C ARG A 11 8.10 -14.18 -12.80
N ALA A 12 7.00 -13.78 -13.44
CA ALA A 12 6.64 -12.37 -13.53
C ALA A 12 6.39 -11.84 -12.11
N VAL A 13 7.18 -10.85 -11.70
CA VAL A 13 6.98 -10.16 -10.43
C VAL A 13 5.94 -9.07 -10.65
N HIS A 14 4.79 -9.20 -10.01
CA HIS A 14 3.76 -8.18 -10.03
C HIS A 14 4.15 -7.06 -9.05
N ILE A 15 4.30 -5.84 -9.56
CA ILE A 15 4.57 -4.63 -8.80
C ILE A 15 3.29 -3.82 -8.72
N GLN A 16 2.94 -3.36 -7.52
CA GLN A 16 1.73 -2.59 -7.25
C GLN A 16 2.07 -1.18 -6.73
N VAL A 17 1.08 -0.29 -6.80
CA VAL A 17 1.17 1.04 -6.18
C VAL A 17 1.32 0.87 -4.67
N GLY A 18 2.26 1.61 -4.08
CA GLY A 18 2.63 1.50 -2.67
C GLY A 18 3.72 0.46 -2.37
N ASP A 19 4.13 -0.37 -3.32
CA ASP A 19 5.30 -1.25 -3.12
C ASP A 19 6.57 -0.40 -3.00
N ALA A 20 7.47 -0.85 -2.12
CA ALA A 20 8.84 -0.35 -2.07
C ALA A 20 9.76 -1.19 -2.98
N ILE A 21 10.50 -0.49 -3.82
CA ILE A 21 11.32 -1.06 -4.89
C ILE A 21 12.69 -0.40 -4.92
N LEU A 22 13.72 -1.13 -5.33
CA LEU A 22 15.06 -0.57 -5.58
C LEU A 22 15.22 -0.30 -7.07
N MET A 23 15.74 0.87 -7.42
CA MET A 23 16.08 1.21 -8.80
C MET A 23 17.47 0.71 -9.16
N LYS A 24 17.64 0.22 -10.38
CA LYS A 24 18.94 -0.15 -10.93
C LYS A 24 19.75 1.10 -11.27
N ASP A 25 21.02 1.13 -10.89
CA ASP A 25 21.94 2.21 -11.23
C ASP A 25 22.17 2.25 -12.74
N ARG A 26 21.91 3.42 -13.36
CA ARG A 26 22.14 3.62 -14.81
C ARG A 26 23.62 3.69 -15.17
N HIS A 27 24.47 4.12 -14.24
CA HIS A 27 25.92 4.21 -14.41
C HIS A 27 26.63 3.61 -13.20
N PRO A 28 26.89 2.28 -13.20
CA PRO A 28 27.71 1.67 -12.16
C PRO A 28 29.15 2.18 -12.30
N TRP A 29 29.51 3.21 -11.53
CA TRP A 29 30.88 3.68 -11.44
C TRP A 29 31.71 2.70 -10.59
N GLY A 30 32.39 1.77 -11.27
CA GLY A 30 33.41 0.90 -10.68
C GLY A 30 32.96 -0.55 -10.41
N LYS A 31 33.94 -1.47 -10.38
CA LYS A 31 33.75 -2.93 -10.27
C LYS A 31 33.17 -3.41 -8.93
N PHE A 32 33.04 -2.53 -7.94
CA PHE A 32 32.67 -2.87 -6.56
C PHE A 32 31.41 -2.14 -6.04
N ARG A 33 30.63 -1.51 -6.92
CA ARG A 33 29.37 -0.87 -6.51
C ARG A 33 28.16 -1.79 -6.68
N LEU A 34 27.18 -1.58 -5.79
CA LEU A 34 25.86 -2.19 -5.88
C LEU A 34 25.22 -1.79 -7.22
N SER A 35 24.65 -2.75 -7.94
CA SER A 35 23.96 -2.46 -9.21
C SER A 35 22.59 -1.81 -8.99
N PHE A 36 22.15 -1.69 -7.74
CA PHE A 36 20.89 -1.09 -7.34
C PHE A 36 21.17 -0.03 -6.29
N GLU A 37 20.42 1.06 -6.37
CA GLU A 37 20.44 2.11 -5.38
C GLU A 37 20.04 1.52 -4.02
N ALA A 38 20.76 1.91 -2.96
CA ALA A 38 20.51 1.37 -1.61
C ALA A 38 19.16 1.83 -1.04
N GLN A 39 18.62 2.95 -1.56
CA GLN A 39 17.45 3.58 -1.00
C GLN A 39 16.17 3.13 -1.72
N PRO A 40 15.11 2.77 -0.97
CA PRO A 40 13.86 2.33 -1.57
C PRO A 40 13.07 3.49 -2.16
N TRP A 41 12.54 3.25 -3.35
CA TRP A 41 11.58 4.09 -4.04
C TRP A 41 10.18 3.55 -3.78
N THR A 42 9.19 4.44 -3.67
CA THR A 42 7.79 4.05 -3.50
C THR A 42 7.08 4.15 -4.84
N VAL A 43 6.41 3.08 -5.26
CA VAL A 43 5.62 3.09 -6.49
C VAL A 43 4.40 3.98 -6.32
N THR A 44 4.25 4.98 -7.18
CA THR A 44 3.09 5.90 -7.18
C THR A 44 2.08 5.56 -8.27
N ALA A 45 2.54 5.04 -9.40
CA ALA A 45 1.66 4.60 -10.47
C ALA A 45 2.28 3.43 -11.26
N VAL A 46 1.41 2.56 -11.79
CA VAL A 46 1.80 1.45 -12.67
C VAL A 46 0.92 1.47 -13.91
N LYS A 47 1.53 1.47 -15.09
CA LYS A 47 0.87 1.39 -16.38
C LYS A 47 1.51 0.29 -17.23
N GLY A 48 0.92 -0.90 -17.17
CA GLY A 48 1.45 -2.08 -17.85
C GLY A 48 2.86 -2.44 -17.34
N THR A 49 3.85 -2.40 -18.22
CA THR A 49 5.28 -2.63 -17.90
C THR A 49 6.04 -1.37 -17.50
N ILE A 50 5.37 -0.21 -17.43
CA ILE A 50 5.97 1.05 -17.01
C ILE A 50 5.53 1.35 -15.57
N VAL A 51 6.49 1.66 -14.72
CA VAL A 51 6.31 2.00 -13.31
C VAL A 51 6.81 3.41 -13.08
N THR A 52 5.98 4.21 -12.42
CA THR A 52 6.35 5.50 -11.87
C THR A 52 6.60 5.32 -10.38
N ALA A 53 7.79 5.69 -9.95
CA ALA A 53 8.22 5.61 -8.57
C ALA A 53 8.67 6.99 -8.09
N ASN A 54 8.42 7.28 -6.83
CA ASN A 54 8.82 8.51 -6.17
C ASN A 54 9.83 8.17 -5.08
N HIS A 55 10.92 8.94 -5.07
CA HIS A 55 11.86 8.99 -3.97
C HIS A 55 12.06 10.45 -3.55
N ARG A 56 11.53 10.80 -2.37
CA ARG A 56 11.58 12.13 -1.77
C ARG A 56 10.95 13.22 -2.66
N PHE A 57 11.73 13.81 -3.55
CA PHE A 57 11.33 14.87 -4.47
C PHE A 57 11.57 14.51 -5.94
N GLU A 58 12.08 13.31 -6.19
CA GLU A 58 12.36 12.83 -7.54
C GLU A 58 11.33 11.79 -7.94
N THR A 59 10.72 11.99 -9.10
CA THR A 59 9.78 11.03 -9.69
C THR A 59 10.40 10.46 -10.95
N VAL A 60 10.49 9.13 -11.01
CA VAL A 60 11.11 8.42 -12.11
C VAL A 60 10.08 7.47 -12.71
N THR A 61 9.94 7.53 -14.04
CA THR A 61 9.09 6.61 -14.81
C THR A 61 9.97 5.73 -15.67
N GLN A 62 9.98 4.43 -15.41
CA GLN A 62 10.82 3.46 -16.13
C GLN A 62 10.15 2.09 -16.27
N ASN A 63 10.78 1.21 -17.04
CA ASN A 63 10.32 -0.16 -17.18
C ASN A 63 10.49 -0.94 -15.86
N VAL A 64 9.52 -1.81 -15.55
CA VAL A 64 9.55 -2.76 -14.41
C VAL A 64 10.90 -3.49 -14.28
N ALA A 65 11.56 -3.84 -15.39
CA ALA A 65 12.85 -4.54 -15.40
C ALA A 65 14.02 -3.74 -14.81
N GLN A 66 13.88 -2.42 -14.70
CA GLN A 66 14.87 -1.54 -14.05
C GLN A 66 14.68 -1.48 -12.53
N PHE A 67 13.63 -2.12 -12.02
CA PHE A 67 13.30 -2.12 -10.62
C PHE A 67 13.41 -3.52 -10.03
N LYS A 68 13.79 -3.59 -8.77
CA LYS A 68 13.77 -4.82 -7.99
C LYS A 68 12.84 -4.62 -6.81
N ARG A 69 11.76 -5.40 -6.77
CA ARG A 69 10.84 -5.38 -5.64
C ARG A 69 11.56 -5.88 -4.39
N LEU A 70 11.47 -5.10 -3.32
CA LEU A 70 11.93 -5.55 -2.03
C LEU A 70 10.85 -6.47 -1.42
N PRO A 71 11.25 -7.59 -0.79
CA PRO A 71 10.31 -8.44 -0.07
C PRO A 71 9.83 -7.68 1.17
N HIS A 72 8.71 -6.99 1.03
CA HIS A 72 7.99 -6.42 2.15
C HIS A 72 6.83 -7.35 2.50
N THR A 73 6.69 -7.65 3.79
CA THR A 73 5.50 -8.24 4.42
C THR A 73 4.37 -7.21 4.37
N THR A 74 3.98 -6.73 3.20
CA THR A 74 2.86 -5.80 3.08
C THR A 74 1.59 -6.62 3.09
N THR A 75 0.89 -6.52 4.22
CA THR A 75 -0.53 -6.82 4.42
C THR A 75 -1.27 -6.69 3.12
N ARG A 76 -1.65 -7.84 2.60
CA ARG A 76 -2.50 -7.98 1.42
C ARG A 76 -3.82 -7.30 1.78
N ASN A 77 -4.01 -6.04 1.40
CA ASN A 77 -5.35 -5.45 1.28
C ASN A 77 -6.03 -6.14 0.08
N SER A 78 -6.31 -7.43 0.24
CA SER A 78 -7.21 -8.18 -0.59
C SER A 78 -8.61 -7.76 -0.19
N THR A 79 -9.13 -6.72 -0.82
CA THR A 79 -10.57 -6.57 -1.03
C THR A 79 -10.98 -7.62 -2.06
N ASP A 80 -10.89 -8.89 -1.66
CA ASP A 80 -11.40 -10.05 -2.38
C ASP A 80 -12.10 -10.90 -1.31
N GLY A 81 -13.32 -10.48 -0.98
CA GLY A 81 -14.49 -11.33 -0.78
C GLY A 81 -14.37 -12.64 0.01
N ASP A 82 -13.64 -12.70 1.12
CA ASP A 82 -13.82 -13.79 2.09
C ASP A 82 -13.93 -13.24 3.51
N VAL A 83 -15.18 -13.04 3.92
CA VAL A 83 -15.56 -12.67 5.29
C VAL A 83 -15.35 -13.91 6.15
N ILE A 84 -14.15 -14.05 6.72
CA ILE A 84 -13.95 -14.96 7.85
C ILE A 84 -14.41 -14.20 9.10
N MET A 85 -15.65 -14.45 9.49
CA MET A 85 -16.17 -14.06 10.80
C MET A 85 -15.36 -14.77 11.90
N PRO A 86 -14.83 -14.07 12.91
CA PRO A 86 -14.67 -14.67 14.22
C PRO A 86 -16.07 -14.73 14.87
N ASP A 87 -16.62 -15.93 14.92
CA ASP A 87 -17.78 -16.24 15.74
C ASP A 87 -17.39 -16.12 17.23
N ALA A 88 -18.34 -15.59 18.01
CA ALA A 88 -18.46 -15.65 19.48
C ALA A 88 -17.43 -14.82 20.30
N GLN A 89 -17.76 -14.03 21.33
CA GLN A 89 -18.87 -14.07 22.27
C GLN A 89 -19.22 -12.68 22.85
N ASN A 90 -20.52 -12.54 23.07
CA ASN A 90 -21.21 -11.65 24.00
C ASN A 90 -20.48 -11.42 25.34
N SER A 91 -20.28 -10.16 25.72
CA SER A 91 -20.31 -9.74 27.12
C SER A 91 -20.92 -8.35 27.21
N GLN A 92 -22.23 -8.33 27.49
CA GLN A 92 -22.95 -7.23 28.09
C GLN A 92 -22.14 -6.62 29.24
N GLY A 93 -21.90 -5.31 29.14
CA GLY A 93 -21.47 -4.45 30.23
C GLY A 93 -22.35 -3.22 30.22
N GLU A 94 -23.58 -3.38 30.71
CA GLU A 94 -24.39 -2.25 31.16
C GLU A 94 -23.61 -1.47 32.22
N ILE A 95 -23.49 -0.15 32.03
CA ILE A 95 -23.35 0.78 33.15
C ILE A 95 -24.48 1.80 33.02
N PRO A 96 -25.30 1.97 34.07
CA PRO A 96 -26.64 2.56 34.01
C PRO A 96 -26.65 4.08 33.89
N ALA A 97 -27.73 4.58 33.30
CA ALA A 97 -28.12 5.99 33.32
C ALA A 97 -28.18 6.53 34.76
N LEU A 98 -27.52 7.67 35.00
CA LEU A 98 -27.81 8.52 36.14
C LEU A 98 -28.81 9.61 35.73
N PRO A 99 -29.91 9.80 36.47
CA PRO A 99 -30.97 10.76 36.18
C PRO A 99 -30.64 12.15 36.74
N GLY A 100 -30.97 13.22 36.00
CA GLY A 100 -30.91 14.62 36.46
C GLY A 100 -30.44 15.56 35.35
N ALA A 101 -31.28 15.97 34.40
CA ALA A 101 -32.32 16.99 34.55
C ALA A 101 -31.80 18.35 35.04
N TRP A 102 -31.29 19.16 34.11
CA TRP A 102 -31.65 20.58 33.93
C TRP A 102 -31.29 20.94 32.48
N MET A 103 -32.25 20.91 31.56
CA MET A 103 -33.02 22.09 31.18
C MET A 103 -32.14 23.31 30.94
N THR A 104 -31.90 23.62 29.67
CA THR A 104 -32.27 24.95 29.16
C THR A 104 -32.80 24.77 27.73
N LYS A 105 -34.13 24.81 27.63
CA LYS A 105 -34.85 25.16 26.42
C LYS A 105 -34.34 26.52 25.94
N MET A 106 -34.05 26.66 24.65
CA MET A 106 -34.50 27.83 23.90
C MET A 106 -34.84 27.35 22.48
N ALA A 107 -36.13 27.42 22.18
CA ALA A 107 -36.72 27.25 20.86
C ALA A 107 -36.55 28.56 20.03
N PRO A 108 -36.82 28.54 18.71
CA PRO A 108 -36.53 29.63 17.73
C PRO A 108 -37.76 30.58 17.56
N PRO A 109 -37.91 31.35 16.46
CA PRO A 109 -37.15 32.46 15.83
C PRO A 109 -37.96 33.81 15.94
N PRO A 110 -37.67 34.88 15.17
CA PRO A 110 -38.58 35.17 14.05
C PRO A 110 -37.91 35.73 12.78
N GLU A 111 -38.55 35.45 11.64
CA GLU A 111 -38.45 36.23 10.41
C GLU A 111 -38.82 37.70 10.67
N GLU A 112 -38.05 38.65 10.12
CA GLU A 112 -38.52 39.84 9.37
C GLU A 112 -37.38 40.86 9.15
N LEU A 113 -37.44 41.55 8.00
CA LEU A 113 -36.76 42.80 7.60
C LEU A 113 -35.29 42.63 7.14
N GLN A 114 -34.90 42.82 5.87
CA GLN A 114 -35.42 43.56 4.71
C GLN A 114 -34.95 42.91 3.41
#